data_AF-C1BZ49-F1
#
_entry.id   AF-C1BZ49-F1
#
_cell.length_a   1.000
_cell.length_b   1.000
_cell.length_c   1.000
_cell.angle_alpha   90.00
_cell.angle_beta   90.00
_cell.angle_gamma   90.00
#
_symmetry.space_group_name_H-M   'P 1'
#
loop_
_entity.id
_entity.type
_entity.pdbx_description
1 polymer ?
#
loop_
_entity_poly.entity_id
_entity_poly.type
_entity_poly.pdbx_seq_one_letter_code
_entity_poly.pdbx_strand_id
1 'polypeptide(L)'
;MARHSKLQKQVLSLYRQFLRAGQTKPGFLPRIRDEFRQNSNIKKTDVMHIEYLYRRGQRQLDQLKDVNTKQLGTFSKPQAES
;
A
#
# COMPACT_ATOMS: atom_id res chain seq x y z
N MET A 1 6.23 -22.78 -8.76
CA MET A 1 5.89 -21.40 -8.33
C MET A 1 7.15 -20.70 -7.87
N ALA A 2 7.47 -19.52 -8.40
CA ALA A 2 8.67 -18.79 -7.97
C ALA A 2 8.56 -18.41 -6.48
N ARG A 3 9.59 -18.72 -5.69
CA ARG A 3 9.62 -18.41 -4.26
C ARG A 3 9.70 -16.90 -4.06
N HIS A 4 8.71 -16.31 -3.39
CA HIS A 4 8.72 -14.88 -3.10
C HIS A 4 9.87 -14.49 -2.15
N SER A 5 10.50 -13.35 -2.44
CA SER A 5 11.48 -12.74 -1.54
C SER A 5 10.83 -12.30 -0.22
N LYS A 6 11.65 -12.04 0.80
CA LYS A 6 11.16 -11.54 2.10
C LYS A 6 10.36 -10.23 1.92
N LEU A 7 10.89 -9.30 1.13
CA LEU A 7 10.23 -8.02 0.82
C LEU A 7 8.89 -8.22 0.10
N GLN A 8 8.83 -9.12 -0.89
CA GLN A 8 7.57 -9.44 -1.56
C GLN A 8 6.51 -9.98 -0.60
N LYS A 9 6.90 -10.87 0.32
CA LYS A 9 5.99 -11.37 1.37
C LYS A 9 5.53 -10.26 2.31
N GLN A 10 6.41 -9.32 2.65
CA GLN A 10 6.08 -8.15 3.47
C GLN A 10 5.06 -7.25 2.76
N VAL A 11 5.25 -6.94 1.48
CA VAL A 11 4.29 -6.16 0.67
C VAL A 11 2.93 -6.86 0.58
N LEU A 12 2.90 -8.18 0.35
CA LEU A 12 1.64 -8.95 0.33
C LEU A 12 0.95 -9.00 1.71
N SER A 13 1.72 -9.02 2.80
CA SER A 13 1.19 -8.90 4.15
C SER A 13 0.57 -7.51 4.37
N LEU A 14 1.27 -6.46 3.96
CA LEU A 14 0.80 -5.07 4.06
C LEU A 14 -0.53 -4.88 3.32
N TYR A 15 -0.63 -5.37 2.08
CA TYR A 15 -1.87 -5.33 1.30
C TYR A 15 -3.05 -5.98 2.03
N ARG A 16 -2.86 -7.19 2.58
CA ARG A 16 -3.91 -7.89 3.34
C ARG A 16 -4.32 -7.12 4.60
N GLN A 17 -3.38 -6.48 5.27
CA GLN A 17 -3.70 -5.66 6.44
C GLN A 17 -4.52 -4.41 6.07
N PHE A 18 -4.20 -3.75 4.95
CA PHE A 18 -5.01 -2.65 4.42
C PHE A 18 -6.43 -3.11 4.11
N LEU A 19 -6.61 -4.25 3.43
CA LEU A 19 -7.95 -4.77 3.13
C LEU A 19 -8.74 -5.04 4.42
N ARG A 20 -8.11 -5.61 5.46
CA ARG A 20 -8.77 -5.84 6.76
C ARG A 20 -9.16 -4.53 7.44
N ALA A 21 -8.27 -3.55 7.48
CA ALA A 21 -8.54 -2.25 8.10
C ALA A 21 -9.58 -1.43 7.31
N GLY A 22 -9.64 -1.60 5.99
CA GLY A 22 -10.60 -0.94 5.10
C GLY A 22 -11.96 -1.63 5.01
N GLN A 23 -12.12 -2.89 5.47
CA GLN A 23 -13.41 -3.60 5.42
C GLN A 23 -14.52 -2.89 6.20
N THR A 24 -14.16 -2.17 7.26
CA THR A 24 -15.10 -1.42 8.10
C THR A 24 -15.45 -0.04 7.53
N LYS A 25 -14.83 0.37 6.42
CA LYS A 25 -14.96 1.70 5.81
C LYS A 25 -15.47 1.60 4.37
N PRO A 26 -16.68 2.11 4.03
CA PRO A 26 -17.22 2.03 2.68
C PRO A 26 -16.33 2.80 1.68
N GLY A 27 -16.13 2.24 0.49
CA GLY A 27 -15.32 2.86 -0.58
C GLY A 27 -13.80 2.73 -0.43
N PHE A 28 -13.28 2.21 0.69
CA PHE A 28 -11.82 2.09 0.89
C PHE A 28 -11.23 0.88 0.13
N LEU A 29 -11.94 -0.25 0.06
CA LEU A 29 -11.40 -1.46 -0.59
C LEU A 29 -11.10 -1.27 -2.09
N PRO A 30 -11.97 -0.66 -2.91
CA PRO A 30 -11.64 -0.37 -4.30
C PRO A 30 -10.40 0.51 -4.41
N ARG A 31 -10.32 1.59 -3.62
CA ARG A 31 -9.17 2.50 -3.65
C ARG A 31 -7.86 1.82 -3.25
N ILE A 32 -7.86 1.00 -2.21
CA ILE A 32 -6.70 0.20 -1.80
C ILE A 32 -6.27 -0.73 -2.93
N ARG A 33 -7.21 -1.43 -3.58
CA ARG A 33 -6.91 -2.35 -4.70
C ARG A 33 -6.28 -1.62 -5.87
N ASP A 34 -6.88 -0.50 -6.29
CA ASP A 34 -6.43 0.28 -7.43
C ASP A 34 -5.00 0.79 -7.20
N GLU A 35 -4.72 1.26 -5.99
CA GLU A 35 -3.43 1.84 -5.67
C GLU A 35 -2.30 0.80 -5.56
N PHE A 36 -2.57 -0.36 -4.96
CA PHE A 36 -1.62 -1.49 -5.00
C PHE A 36 -1.43 -2.02 -6.43
N ARG A 37 -2.47 -1.99 -7.26
CA ARG A 37 -2.38 -2.39 -8.67
C ARG A 37 -1.55 -1.41 -9.50
N GLN A 38 -1.72 -0.10 -9.32
CA GLN A 38 -0.89 0.92 -9.96
C GLN A 38 0.59 0.72 -9.62
N ASN A 39 0.91 0.49 -8.35
CA ASN A 39 2.29 0.26 -7.90
C ASN A 39 2.86 -1.12 -8.29
N SER A 40 2.03 -2.06 -8.75
CA SER A 40 2.50 -3.37 -9.22
C SER A 40 3.35 -3.30 -10.51
N ASN A 41 3.28 -2.17 -11.22
CA ASN A 41 4.10 -1.89 -12.41
C ASN A 41 5.55 -1.51 -12.07
N ILE A 42 5.88 -1.29 -10.80
CA ILE A 42 7.25 -1.00 -10.36
C ILE A 42 8.14 -2.21 -10.65
N LYS A 43 9.32 -1.95 -11.24
CA LYS A 43 10.30 -3.01 -11.52
C LYS A 43 10.71 -3.69 -10.22
N LYS A 44 10.68 -5.02 -10.19
CA LYS A 44 11.04 -5.83 -9.00
C LYS A 44 12.48 -5.58 -8.51
N THR A 45 13.35 -5.08 -9.39
CA THR A 45 14.74 -4.71 -9.10
C THR A 45 14.88 -3.35 -8.42
N ASP A 46 13.85 -2.51 -8.43
CA ASP A 46 13.84 -1.22 -7.75
C ASP A 46 13.55 -1.40 -6.24
N VAL A 47 14.45 -2.12 -5.57
CA VAL A 47 14.28 -2.54 -4.18
C VAL A 47 14.15 -1.33 -3.26
N MET A 48 14.96 -0.28 -3.48
CA MET A 48 14.94 0.93 -2.65
C MET A 48 13.60 1.66 -2.72
N HIS A 49 13.03 1.81 -3.92
CA HIS A 49 11.73 2.45 -4.08
C HIS A 49 10.60 1.60 -3.46
N ILE A 50 10.63 0.28 -3.66
CA ILE A 50 9.65 -0.64 -3.04
C ILE A 50 9.73 -0.57 -1.51
N GLU A 51 10.93 -0.54 -0.94
CA GLU A 51 11.10 -0.40 0.51
C GLU A 51 10.61 0.95 1.03
N TYR A 52 10.88 2.04 0.31
CA TYR A 52 10.36 3.36 0.65
C TYR A 52 8.83 3.35 0.71
N LEU A 53 8.17 2.83 -0.34
CA LEU A 53 6.71 2.71 -0.39
C LEU A 53 6.18 1.78 0.69
N TYR A 54 6.87 0.67 0.98
CA TYR A 54 6.50 -0.22 2.06
C TYR A 54 6.53 0.49 3.43
N ARG A 55 7.62 1.21 3.75
CA ARG A 55 7.74 1.99 5.00
C ARG A 55 6.70 3.12 5.09
N ARG A 56 6.34 3.73 3.96
CA ARG A 56 5.27 4.74 3.90
C ARG A 56 3.89 4.10 4.11
N GLY A 57 3.60 3.00 3.42
CA GLY A 57 2.35 2.27 3.54
C GLY A 57 2.12 1.71 4.95
N GLN A 58 3.18 1.29 5.66
CA GLN A 58 3.05 0.88 7.06
C GLN A 58 2.53 2.02 7.95
N ARG A 59 3.07 3.24 7.79
CA ARG A 59 2.59 4.43 8.52
C ARG A 59 1.14 4.78 8.18
N GLN A 60 0.76 4.67 6.91
CA GLN A 60 -0.62 4.91 6.46
C GLN A 60 -1.60 3.85 6.97
N LEU A 61 -1.15 2.60 7.10
CA LEU A 61 -1.94 1.54 7.70
C LEU A 61 -2.19 1.80 9.18
N ASP A 62 -1.18 2.28 9.90
CA ASP A 62 -1.32 2.60 11.32
C ASP A 62 -2.30 3.76 11.52
N GLN A 63 -2.27 4.78 10.63
CA GLN A 63 -3.30 5.82 10.56
C GLN A 63 -4.68 5.25 10.21
N LEU A 64 -4.78 4.35 9.24
CA LEU A 64 -6.07 3.77 8.82
C LEU A 64 -6.75 2.94 9.92
N LYS A 65 -5.95 2.31 10.79
CA LYS A 65 -6.42 1.57 11.96
C LYS A 65 -6.98 2.49 13.04
N ASP A 66 -6.57 3.76 13.07
CA ASP A 66 -7.19 4.76 13.94
C ASP A 66 -8.65 4.98 13.51
N VAL A 67 -9.55 4.95 14.48
CA VAL A 67 -11.01 5.02 14.30
C VAL A 67 -11.41 6.39 13.72
N ASN A 68 -10.62 7.44 13.95
CA ASN A 68 -10.91 8.80 13.50
C ASN A 68 -10.51 9.08 12.05
N THR A 69 -9.92 8.12 11.34
CA THR A 69 -9.44 8.34 9.97
C THR A 69 -10.59 8.35 8.97
N LYS A 70 -10.96 9.56 8.53
CA LYS A 70 -12.04 9.82 7.56
C LYS A 70 -11.61 9.73 6.10
N GLN A 71 -10.30 9.77 5.80
CA GLN A 71 -9.78 9.74 4.43
C GLN A 71 -8.49 8.91 4.32
N LEU A 72 -8.35 8.18 3.21
CA LEU A 72 -7.13 7.47 2.86
C LEU A 72 -6.26 8.36 1.96
N GLY A 73 -5.10 8.79 2.46
CA GLY A 73 -4.11 9.51 1.64
C GLY A 73 -3.51 8.61 0.56
N THR A 74 -2.93 9.20 -0.49
CA THR A 74 -2.26 8.44 -1.56
C THR A 74 -0.95 7.80 -1.06
N PHE A 75 -0.73 6.54 -1.42
CA PHE A 75 0.48 5.75 -1.29
C PHE A 75 1.62 6.26 -2.19
N SER A 76 1.31 6.88 -3.34
CA SER A 76 2.29 7.51 -4.24
C SER A 76 2.52 9.00 -3.92
N LYS A 77 3.71 9.52 -4.26
CA LYS A 77 3.95 10.98 -4.27
C LYS A 77 3.00 11.59 -5.32
N PRO A 78 2.35 12.74 -5.08
CA PRO A 78 1.74 13.49 -6.17
C PRO A 78 2.81 13.69 -7.23
N GLN A 79 2.50 13.30 -8.46
CA GLN A 79 3.33 13.59 -9.61
C GLN A 79 3.48 15.11 -9.62
N ALA A 80 4.70 15.60 -9.34
CA ALA A 80 4.97 17.02 -9.49
C ALA A 80 4.74 17.32 -10.97
N GLU A 81 3.73 18.14 -11.23
CA GLU A 81 3.48 18.73 -12.54
C GLU A 81 4.81 19.34 -13.02
N SER A 82 5.29 18.86 -14.17
CA SER A 82 6.40 19.44 -14.91
C SER A 82 5.81 20.24 -16.07
#